data_AF-A0A7S3X099-F1
#
_entry.id   AF-A0A7S3X099-F1
#
_cell.length_a   1.000
_cell.length_b   1.000
_cell.length_c   1.000
_cell.angle_alpha   90.00
_cell.angle_beta   90.00
_cell.angle_gamma   90.00
#
_symmetry.space_group_name_H-M   'P 1'
#
loop_
_entity.id
_entity.type
_entity.pdbx_description
1 polymer ?
#
loop_
_entity_poly.entity_id
_entity_poly.type
_entity_poly.pdbx_seq_one_letter_code
_entity_poly.pdbx_strand_id
1 'polypeptide(L)'
;MYESYVATQIEAARNTSIRGMLTFRSDVPGIPIDEVEPAKEIVRRFCTGAMSLGSISSETHEALAIAMNTLGGKSNTGEGGEDPLRFQDNRRSSIKQ
;
A
#
# COMPACT_ATOMS: atom_id res chain seq x y z
N MET A 1 9.65 5.92 -15.63
CA MET A 1 8.21 5.58 -15.60
C MET A 1 7.56 5.90 -14.25
N TYR A 2 8.11 5.43 -13.12
CA TYR A 2 7.54 5.74 -11.80
C TYR A 2 7.68 7.23 -11.42
N GLU A 3 8.87 7.81 -11.54
CA GLU A 3 9.11 9.23 -11.24
C GLU A 3 8.25 10.17 -12.09
N SER A 4 8.13 9.87 -13.40
CA SER A 4 7.27 10.62 -14.31
C SER A 4 5.80 10.53 -13.92
N TYR A 5 5.32 9.36 -13.48
CA TYR A 5 3.96 9.20 -12.97
C TYR A 5 3.75 10.05 -11.70
N VAL A 6 4.69 10.01 -10.75
CA VAL A 6 4.61 10.80 -9.51
C VAL A 6 4.56 12.29 -9.81
N ALA A 7 5.38 12.79 -10.74
CA ALA A 7 5.36 14.20 -11.14
C ALA A 7 3.99 14.64 -11.67
N THR A 8 3.38 13.83 -12.55
CA THR A 8 2.03 14.08 -13.07
C THR A 8 0.97 14.09 -11.96
N GLN A 9 1.04 13.15 -11.02
CA GLN A 9 0.08 13.05 -9.92
C GLN A 9 0.22 14.20 -8.91
N ILE A 10 1.44 14.68 -8.63
CA ILE A 10 1.68 15.85 -7.76
C ILE A 10 1.04 17.10 -8.36
N GLU A 11 1.22 17.32 -9.67
CA GLU A 11 0.61 18.47 -10.34
C GLU A 11 -0.91 18.41 -10.33
N ALA A 12 -1.48 17.23 -10.61
CA ALA A 12 -2.93 17.04 -10.51
C ALA A 12 -3.47 17.27 -9.08
N ALA A 13 -2.73 16.85 -8.06
CA ALA A 13 -3.16 16.95 -6.66
C ALA A 13 -3.32 18.41 -6.17
N ARG A 14 -2.52 19.35 -6.71
CA ARG A 14 -2.54 20.78 -6.35
C ARG A 14 -3.90 21.44 -6.56
N ASN A 15 -4.62 21.01 -7.59
CA ASN A 15 -5.91 21.59 -7.99
C ASN A 15 -7.12 20.76 -7.56
N THR A 16 -6.91 19.56 -7.02
CA THR A 16 -7.99 18.57 -6.80
C THR A 16 -8.12 18.12 -5.34
N SER A 17 -7.13 18.40 -4.50
CA SER A 17 -7.13 17.93 -3.11
C SER A 17 -6.53 18.95 -2.16
N ILE A 18 -7.04 19.00 -0.92
CA ILE A 18 -6.50 19.87 0.14
C ILE A 18 -5.01 19.59 0.36
N ARG A 19 -4.58 18.33 0.40
CA ARG A 19 -3.16 17.96 0.60
C ARG A 19 -2.23 18.52 -0.47
N GLY A 20 -2.71 18.70 -1.70
CA GLY A 20 -1.90 19.24 -2.80
C GLY A 20 -1.66 20.74 -2.70
N MET A 21 -2.45 21.46 -1.89
CA MET A 21 -2.27 22.88 -1.61
C MET A 21 -1.25 23.13 -0.48
N LEU A 22 -0.80 22.07 0.20
CA LEU A 22 0.16 22.13 1.29
C LEU A 22 1.57 21.87 0.77
N THR A 23 2.56 22.52 1.39
CA THR A 23 3.99 22.26 1.15
C THR A 23 4.71 22.00 2.46
N PHE A 24 5.74 21.16 2.42
CA PHE A 24 6.62 20.96 3.56
C PHE A 24 7.52 22.18 3.72
N ARG A 25 7.56 22.74 4.92
CA ARG A 25 8.58 23.69 5.33
C ARG A 25 9.43 23.03 6.41
N SER A 26 10.74 22.99 6.19
CA SER A 26 11.72 22.47 7.15
C SER A 26 12.86 23.46 7.27
N ASP A 27 13.26 23.74 8.50
CA ASP A 27 14.50 24.43 8.88
C ASP A 27 15.65 23.45 9.18
N VAL A 28 15.36 22.15 9.18
CA VAL A 28 16.35 21.08 9.37
C VAL A 28 17.06 20.79 8.04
N PRO A 29 18.40 20.69 8.01
CA PRO A 29 19.14 20.29 6.82
C PRO A 29 18.79 18.84 6.42
N GLY A 30 18.83 18.57 5.12
CA GLY A 30 18.61 17.22 4.59
C GLY A 30 19.69 16.25 5.06
N ILE A 31 19.30 14.99 5.25
CA ILE A 31 20.21 13.89 5.57
C ILE A 31 20.46 13.02 4.33
N PRO A 32 21.59 12.31 4.27
CA PRO A 32 21.82 11.25 3.29
C PRO A 32 20.71 10.18 3.29
N ILE A 33 20.40 9.60 2.13
CA ILE A 33 19.30 8.63 1.99
C ILE A 33 19.56 7.32 2.72
N ASP A 34 20.82 6.95 2.90
CA ASP A 34 21.29 5.80 3.65
C ASP A 34 21.11 5.95 5.17
N GLU A 35 20.93 7.17 5.66
CA GLU A 35 20.53 7.44 7.05
C GLU A 35 19.00 7.35 7.26
N VAL A 36 18.21 7.33 6.17
CA VAL A 36 16.75 7.15 6.24
C VAL A 36 16.42 5.68 6.53
N GLU A 37 15.30 5.47 7.24
CA GLU A 37 14.78 4.12 7.48
C GLU A 37 14.68 3.31 6.17
N PRO A 38 15.18 2.05 6.14
CA PRO A 38 15.14 1.23 4.93
C PRO A 38 13.72 1.00 4.40
N ALA A 39 13.60 0.94 3.07
CA ALA A 39 12.32 0.70 2.40
C ALA A 39 11.59 -0.56 2.94
N LYS A 40 12.34 -1.63 3.26
CA LYS A 40 11.79 -2.87 3.84
C LYS A 40 11.07 -2.67 5.18
N GLU A 41 11.43 -1.68 5.98
CA GLU A 41 10.74 -1.37 7.24
C GLU A 41 9.57 -0.41 6.99
N ILE A 42 9.73 0.53 6.05
CA ILE A 42 8.66 1.45 5.63
C ILE A 42 7.45 0.67 5.11
N VAL A 43 7.65 -0.32 4.23
CA VAL A 43 6.55 -1.09 3.61
C VAL A 43 5.71 -1.88 4.61
N ARG A 44 6.23 -2.16 5.81
CA ARG A 44 5.47 -2.83 6.88
C ARG A 44 4.31 -2.00 7.41
N ARG A 45 4.37 -0.68 7.19
CA ARG A 45 3.30 0.27 7.52
C ARG A 45 2.21 0.31 6.45
N PHE A 46 2.46 -0.28 5.28
CA PHE A 46 1.50 -0.26 4.18
C PHE A 46 0.49 -1.40 4.32
N CYS A 47 -0.75 -1.07 4.01
CA CYS A 47 -1.85 -2.02 3.94
C CYS A 47 -2.53 -1.88 2.57
N THR A 48 -2.90 -3.00 1.94
CA THR A 48 -3.83 -2.91 0.80
C THR A 48 -5.21 -2.55 1.33
N GLY A 49 -5.96 -1.78 0.56
CA GLY A 49 -7.35 -1.46 0.88
C GLY A 49 -8.22 -2.72 0.99
N ALA A 50 -9.32 -2.60 1.73
CA ALA A 50 -10.38 -3.60 1.75
C ALA A 50 -11.06 -3.67 0.38
N MET A 51 -10.81 -4.74 -0.37
CA MET A 51 -11.44 -5.00 -1.66
C MET A 51 -12.08 -6.39 -1.61
N SER A 52 -13.40 -6.43 -1.74
CA SER A 52 -14.17 -7.65 -1.54
C SER A 52 -13.89 -8.68 -2.63
N LEU A 53 -13.79 -9.95 -2.22
CA LEU A 53 -13.88 -11.08 -3.13
C LEU A 53 -15.24 -11.04 -3.85
N GLY A 54 -15.23 -10.99 -5.18
CA GLY A 54 -16.41 -10.77 -6.01
C GLY A 54 -16.47 -9.36 -6.63
N SER A 55 -15.83 -8.35 -6.02
CA SER A 55 -15.54 -7.06 -6.69
C SER A 55 -14.25 -7.11 -7.50
N ILE A 56 -13.30 -7.94 -7.05
CA ILE A 56 -12.09 -8.30 -7.79
C ILE A 56 -12.03 -9.83 -7.95
N SER A 57 -11.23 -10.29 -8.91
CA SER A 57 -11.03 -11.72 -9.14
C SER A 57 -10.29 -12.37 -7.96
N SER A 58 -10.49 -13.68 -7.78
CA SER A 58 -9.81 -14.46 -6.75
C SER A 58 -8.29 -14.40 -6.91
N GLU A 59 -7.79 -14.44 -8.14
CA GLU A 59 -6.36 -14.35 -8.46
C GLU A 59 -5.78 -13.01 -8.02
N THR A 60 -6.53 -11.92 -8.24
CA THR A 60 -6.11 -10.58 -7.81
C THR A 60 -6.07 -10.48 -6.30
N HIS A 61 -7.10 -11.02 -5.62
CA HIS A 61 -7.20 -11.01 -4.17
C HIS A 61 -6.06 -11.81 -3.51
N GLU A 62 -5.77 -13.00 -4.04
CA GLU A 62 -4.67 -13.86 -3.59
C GLU A 62 -3.30 -13.24 -3.87
N ALA A 63 -3.10 -12.64 -5.05
CA ALA A 63 -1.84 -11.98 -5.41
C ALA A 63 -1.50 -10.83 -4.45
N LEU A 64 -2.49 -10.03 -4.07
CA LEU A 64 -2.32 -8.95 -3.09
C LEU A 64 -1.93 -9.52 -1.71
N ALA A 65 -2.58 -10.58 -1.26
CA ALA A 65 -2.24 -11.22 0.01
C ALA A 65 -0.82 -11.77 0.00
N ILE A 66 -0.43 -12.52 -1.03
CA ILE A 66 0.93 -13.07 -1.18
C ILE A 66 1.97 -11.95 -1.19
N ALA A 67 1.74 -10.89 -1.98
CA ALA A 67 2.69 -9.78 -2.08
C ALA A 67 2.88 -9.08 -0.74
N MET A 68 1.79 -8.73 -0.05
CA MET A 68 1.87 -8.03 1.24
C MET A 68 2.50 -8.89 2.33
N ASN A 69 2.17 -10.19 2.40
CA ASN A 69 2.77 -11.10 3.36
C ASN A 69 4.28 -11.28 3.09
N THR A 70 4.69 -11.33 1.82
CA THR A 70 6.11 -11.42 1.42
C THR A 70 6.89 -10.16 1.81
N LEU A 71 6.27 -8.98 1.68
CA LEU A 71 6.87 -7.69 2.02
C LEU A 71 6.79 -7.37 3.53
N GLY A 72 6.09 -8.17 4.33
CA GLY A 72 5.84 -7.90 5.74
C GLY A 72 4.84 -6.76 6.00
N GLY A 73 4.10 -6.35 4.97
CA GLY A 73 2.96 -5.45 5.08
C GLY A 73 1.68 -6.23 5.39
N LYS A 74 0.51 -5.62 5.13
CA LYS A 74 -0.79 -6.22 5.46
C LYS A 74 -1.75 -6.19 4.27
N SER A 75 -2.49 -7.27 4.06
CA SER A 75 -3.67 -7.25 3.19
C SER A 75 -4.97 -7.38 3.98
N ASN A 76 -6.06 -6.91 3.37
CA ASN A 76 -7.40 -6.89 3.96
C ASN A 76 -8.38 -7.67 3.07
N THR A 77 -9.22 -8.52 3.66
CA THR A 77 -10.20 -9.36 2.94
C THR A 77 -11.26 -8.58 2.19
N GLY A 78 -11.60 -7.38 2.65
CA GLY A 78 -12.88 -6.77 2.29
C GLY A 78 -14.07 -7.52 2.88
N GLU A 79 -15.26 -7.13 2.45
CA GLU A 79 -16.55 -7.61 2.98
C GLU A 79 -16.94 -8.99 2.44
N GLY A 80 -16.31 -9.42 1.33
CA GLY A 80 -16.61 -10.68 0.64
C GLY A 80 -16.06 -11.94 1.33
N GLY A 81 -15.40 -11.79 2.48
CA GLY A 81 -14.75 -12.89 3.19
C GLY A 81 -13.54 -13.46 2.45
N GLU A 82 -13.13 -14.67 2.82
CA GLU A 82 -12.07 -15.44 2.17
C GLU A 82 -12.38 -16.93 2.19
N ASP A 83 -11.86 -17.65 1.21
CA ASP A 83 -11.87 -19.12 1.19
C ASP A 83 -11.06 -19.67 2.39
N PRO A 84 -11.64 -20.53 3.25
CA PRO A 84 -10.94 -21.17 4.36
C PRO A 84 -9.67 -21.92 3.99
N LEU A 85 -9.55 -22.42 2.76
CA LEU A 85 -8.35 -23.09 2.26
C LEU A 85 -7.12 -22.18 2.31
N ARG A 86 -7.31 -20.87 2.18
CA ARG A 86 -6.24 -19.87 2.23
C ARG A 86 -5.65 -19.70 3.62
N PHE A 87 -6.36 -20.12 4.68
CA PHE A 87 -5.91 -19.87 6.06
C PHE A 87 -4.64 -20.62 6.44
N GLN A 88 -4.27 -21.64 5.66
CA GLN A 88 -3.11 -22.49 5.89
C GLN A 88 -1.88 -22.08 5.06
N ASP A 89 -1.97 -21.06 4.21
CA ASP A 89 -0.86 -20.64 3.36
C ASP A 89 -0.72 -19.10 3.24
N ASN A 90 0.22 -18.68 2.39
CA ASN A 90 0.60 -17.28 2.21
C ASN A 90 -0.46 -16.44 1.48
N ARG A 91 -1.59 -17.03 1.06
CA ARG A 91 -2.72 -16.33 0.44
C ARG A 91 -3.71 -15.80 1.46
N ARG A 92 -3.55 -16.11 2.74
CA ARG A 92 -4.37 -15.55 3.82
C ARG A 92 -4.17 -14.04 3.93
N SER A 93 -5.25 -13.26 3.99
CA SER A 93 -5.12 -11.86 4.39
C SER A 93 -4.94 -11.69 5.89
N SER A 94 -4.06 -10.75 6.26
CA SER A 94 -3.73 -10.44 7.65
C SER A 94 -4.82 -9.70 8.41
N ILE A 95 -5.70 -8.97 7.71
CA ILE A 95 -6.79 -8.18 8.30
C ILE A 95 -8.13 -8.71 7.75
N LYS A 96 -9.09 -8.93 8.64
CA LYS A 96 -10.48 -9.30 8.33
C LYS A 96 -11.39 -8.09 8.61
N GLN A 97 -12.40 -7.86 7.77
CA GLN A 97 -13.49 -6.90 8.03
C GLN A 97 -14.61 -7.59 8.81
#